data_AF-A0A839T6H2-F1
#
_entry.id   AF-A0A839T6H2-F1
#
_cell.length_a   1.000
_cell.length_b   1.000
_cell.length_c   1.000
_cell.angle_alpha   90.00
_cell.angle_beta   90.00
_cell.angle_gamma   90.00
#
_symmetry.space_group_name_H-M   'P 1'
#
loop_
_entity.id
_entity.type
_entity.pdbx_description
1 polymer ?
#
loop_
_entity_poly.entity_id
_entity_poly.type
_entity_poly.pdbx_seq_one_letter_code
_entity_poly.pdbx_strand_id
1 'polypeptide(L)'
;MLNMIEWWICLSMPPDEVAKIAKFRELNDSQRTLMLSARKEKHKFAEGIILSKSMEILFRTVPPSLYLALAMTEPEEKNERYRLMNEFNCDELGAAIIMAERIDQARGLEVLKQDEMGWIGGAP
;
A
#
# COMPACT_ATOMS: atom_id res chain seq x y z
N MET A 1 11.59 6.03 -26.13
CA MET A 1 10.44 5.09 -26.16
C MET A 1 9.51 5.30 -24.95
N LEU A 2 9.00 6.52 -24.71
CA LEU A 2 7.93 6.80 -23.73
C LEU A 2 6.61 7.23 -24.40
N ASN A 3 6.67 7.65 -25.67
CA ASN A 3 5.53 8.16 -26.43
C ASN A 3 4.53 7.08 -26.90
N MET A 4 4.84 5.81 -26.68
CA MET A 4 4.00 4.66 -27.07
C MET A 4 3.29 4.00 -25.88
N ILE A 5 3.41 4.56 -24.68
CA ILE A 5 2.76 4.00 -23.49
C ILE A 5 1.27 4.34 -23.53
N GLU A 6 0.45 3.31 -23.64
CA GLU A 6 -1.01 3.43 -23.70
C GLU A 6 -1.64 3.73 -22.33
N TRP A 7 -1.06 3.18 -21.26
CA TRP A 7 -1.56 3.28 -19.89
C TRP A 7 -0.47 3.77 -18.93
N TRP A 8 -0.76 4.84 -18.22
CA TRP A 8 0.10 5.37 -17.16
C TRP A 8 -0.56 5.09 -15.82
N ILE A 9 0.13 4.37 -14.95
CA ILE A 9 -0.28 4.17 -13.56
C ILE A 9 0.64 5.02 -12.69
N CYS A 10 0.05 6.03 -12.07
CA CYS A 10 0.74 7.02 -11.28
C CYS A 10 0.26 6.90 -9.83
N LEU A 11 1.12 6.45 -8.92
CA LEU A 11 0.79 6.47 -7.49
C LEU A 11 0.88 7.89 -6.94
N SER A 12 0.51 8.10 -5.67
CA SER A 12 0.71 9.37 -4.96
C SER A 12 2.13 9.91 -5.18
N MET A 13 2.26 10.96 -5.99
CA MET A 13 3.52 11.58 -6.37
C MET A 13 3.60 12.99 -5.80
N PRO A 14 4.78 13.44 -5.32
CA PRO A 14 4.98 14.81 -4.94
C PRO A 14 4.90 15.74 -6.17
N PRO A 15 4.63 17.06 -5.98
CA PRO A 15 4.41 17.98 -7.09
C PRO A 15 5.56 18.07 -8.11
N ASP A 16 6.81 17.87 -7.66
CA ASP A 16 7.99 17.87 -8.53
C ASP A 16 8.04 16.65 -9.47
N GLU A 17 7.56 15.49 -9.04
CA GLU A 17 7.42 14.29 -9.87
C GLU A 17 6.32 14.47 -10.93
N VAL A 18 5.20 15.12 -10.58
CA VAL A 18 4.13 15.46 -11.55
C VAL A 18 4.67 16.36 -12.67
N ALA A 19 5.52 17.33 -12.32
CA ALA A 19 6.17 18.21 -13.30
C ALA A 19 7.14 17.46 -14.23
N LYS A 20 7.79 16.37 -13.76
CA LYS A 20 8.64 15.52 -14.61
C LYS A 20 7.80 14.73 -15.62
N ILE A 21 6.61 14.24 -15.23
CA ILE A 21 5.70 13.53 -16.14
C ILE A 21 5.21 14.44 -17.27
N ALA A 22 4.95 15.71 -16.96
CA ALA A 22 4.53 16.69 -17.97
C ALA A 22 5.53 16.88 -19.13
N LYS A 23 6.79 16.43 -18.98
CA LYS A 23 7.80 16.43 -20.05
C LYS A 23 7.62 15.30 -21.06
N PHE A 24 6.97 14.20 -20.65
CA PHE A 24 6.81 13.00 -21.47
C PHE A 24 5.39 12.79 -21.97
N ARG A 25 4.42 13.40 -21.28
CA ARG A 25 3.02 13.37 -21.62
C ARG A 25 2.44 14.76 -21.42
N GLU A 26 1.79 15.30 -22.44
CA GLU A 26 1.01 16.52 -22.28
C GLU A 26 -0.13 16.26 -21.28
N LEU A 27 -0.14 17.05 -20.22
CA LEU A 27 -1.18 17.03 -19.20
C LEU A 27 -1.97 18.33 -19.32
N ASN A 28 -3.30 18.23 -19.29
CA ASN A 28 -4.16 19.39 -19.09
C ASN A 28 -4.24 19.74 -17.59
N ASP A 29 -4.87 20.86 -17.26
CA ASP A 29 -4.91 21.35 -15.88
C ASP A 29 -5.76 20.46 -14.97
N SER A 30 -6.86 19.88 -15.47
CA SER A 30 -7.69 18.96 -14.69
C SER A 30 -6.95 17.66 -14.36
N GLN A 31 -6.17 17.12 -15.29
CA GLN A 31 -5.31 15.95 -15.07
C GLN A 31 -4.23 16.25 -14.02
N ARG A 32 -3.60 17.45 -14.08
CA ARG A 32 -2.65 17.87 -13.05
C ARG A 32 -3.30 17.98 -11.67
N THR A 33 -4.47 18.61 -11.58
CA THR A 33 -5.22 18.70 -10.33
C THR A 33 -5.60 17.32 -9.80
N LEU A 34 -6.05 16.42 -10.66
CA LEU A 34 -6.36 15.03 -10.30
C LEU A 34 -5.10 14.34 -9.73
N MET A 35 -3.96 14.44 -10.42
CA MET A 35 -2.67 13.92 -9.98
C MET A 35 -2.26 14.38 -8.59
N LEU A 36 -2.43 15.66 -8.29
CA LEU A 36 -2.12 16.24 -7.00
C LEU A 36 -3.14 15.91 -5.91
N SER A 37 -4.33 15.42 -6.28
CA SER A 37 -5.39 15.06 -5.32
C SER A 37 -5.24 13.65 -4.73
N ALA A 38 -4.38 12.81 -5.31
CA ALA A 38 -4.15 11.45 -4.83
C ALA A 38 -3.55 11.46 -3.41
N ARG A 39 -4.17 10.74 -2.49
CA ARG A 39 -3.76 10.65 -1.08
C ARG A 39 -3.20 9.29 -0.74
N LYS A 40 -2.31 9.27 0.24
CA LYS A 40 -1.83 8.06 0.92
C LYS A 40 -2.00 8.25 2.41
N GLU A 41 -2.55 7.24 3.07
CA GLU A 41 -2.63 7.20 4.52
C GLU A 41 -1.99 5.91 5.02
N LYS A 42 -0.95 6.06 5.86
CA LYS A 42 -0.16 4.94 6.37
C LYS A 42 -1.09 3.94 7.06
N HIS A 43 -0.87 2.66 6.77
CA HIS A 43 -1.70 1.55 7.25
C HIS A 43 -3.18 1.60 6.86
N LYS A 44 -3.63 2.40 5.88
CA LYS A 44 -5.03 2.41 5.45
C LYS A 44 -5.18 2.18 3.96
N PHE A 45 -4.74 3.15 3.16
CA PHE A 45 -4.91 3.10 1.72
C PHE A 45 -3.84 3.91 0.99
N ALA A 46 -3.65 3.59 -0.28
CA ALA A 46 -2.93 4.43 -1.22
C ALA A 46 -3.82 4.70 -2.43
N GLU A 47 -3.89 5.96 -2.85
CA GLU A 47 -4.51 6.33 -4.10
C GLU A 47 -3.48 6.39 -5.21
N GLY A 48 -3.98 6.14 -6.41
CA GLY A 48 -3.22 6.30 -7.63
C GLY A 48 -4.18 6.66 -8.75
N ILE A 49 -3.61 7.01 -9.89
CA ILE A 49 -4.34 7.48 -11.05
C ILE A 49 -3.93 6.65 -12.25
N ILE A 50 -4.94 6.28 -13.04
CA ILE A 50 -4.76 5.67 -14.35
C ILE A 50 -5.06 6.74 -15.38
N LEU A 51 -4.07 7.05 -16.22
CA LEU A 51 -4.22 7.95 -17.36
C LEU A 51 -3.99 7.17 -18.66
N SER A 52 -4.97 7.19 -19.55
CA SER A 52 -4.87 6.69 -20.93
C SER A 52 -5.42 7.71 -21.91
N LYS A 53 -5.56 7.36 -23.20
CA LYS A 53 -6.20 8.26 -24.19
C LYS A 53 -7.70 8.44 -23.97
N SER A 54 -8.36 7.45 -23.37
CA SER A 54 -9.82 7.40 -23.22
C SER A 54 -10.27 7.41 -21.77
N MET A 55 -9.34 7.41 -20.81
CA MET A 55 -9.67 7.19 -19.41
C MET A 55 -8.77 8.00 -18.47
N GLU A 56 -9.40 8.60 -17.47
CA GLU A 56 -8.76 9.30 -16.36
C GLU A 56 -9.46 8.83 -15.08
N ILE A 57 -8.80 7.95 -14.31
CA ILE A 57 -9.41 7.33 -13.12
C ILE A 57 -8.57 7.65 -11.89
N LEU A 58 -9.21 8.07 -10.80
CA LEU A 58 -8.65 7.95 -9.46
C LEU A 58 -9.07 6.58 -8.88
N PHE A 59 -8.10 5.74 -8.54
CA PHE A 59 -8.34 4.48 -7.84
C PHE A 59 -7.75 4.51 -6.44
N ARG A 60 -8.31 3.69 -5.57
CA ARG A 60 -7.82 3.51 -4.20
C ARG A 60 -7.54 2.04 -3.95
N THR A 61 -6.34 1.73 -3.52
CA THR A 61 -5.97 0.40 -3.03
C THR A 61 -6.13 0.36 -1.52
N VAL A 62 -6.92 -0.59 -1.03
CA VAL A 62 -7.11 -0.87 0.39
C VAL A 62 -6.62 -2.30 0.63
N PRO A 63 -5.31 -2.49 0.84
CA PRO A 63 -4.75 -3.83 1.03
C PRO A 63 -5.16 -4.42 2.38
N PRO A 64 -5.32 -5.76 2.45
CA PRO A 64 -5.43 -6.47 3.72
C PRO A 64 -4.23 -6.17 4.63
N SER A 65 -4.45 -6.18 5.94
CA SER A 65 -3.45 -5.74 6.92
C SER A 65 -2.19 -6.61 6.94
N LEU A 66 -2.33 -7.91 6.69
CA LEU A 66 -1.18 -8.82 6.56
C LEU A 66 -0.27 -8.43 5.39
N TYR A 67 -0.85 -8.01 4.27
CA TYR A 67 -0.08 -7.61 3.09
C TYR A 67 0.73 -6.34 3.39
N LEU A 68 0.16 -5.42 4.18
CA LEU A 68 0.89 -4.25 4.65
C LEU A 68 2.01 -4.62 5.59
N ALA A 69 1.76 -5.46 6.60
CA ALA A 69 2.75 -5.87 7.58
C ALA A 69 3.96 -6.58 6.94
N LEU A 70 3.72 -7.41 5.92
CA LEU A 70 4.76 -8.08 5.14
C LEU A 70 5.53 -7.11 4.23
N ALA A 71 4.86 -6.10 3.67
CA ALA A 71 5.48 -5.11 2.79
C ALA A 71 6.22 -3.98 3.52
N MET A 72 6.17 -3.94 4.86
CA MET A 72 6.88 -2.96 5.67
C MET A 72 8.40 -3.18 5.60
N THR A 73 9.10 -2.26 4.95
CA THR A 73 10.55 -2.34 4.69
C THR A 73 11.36 -1.23 5.34
N GLU A 74 10.72 -0.24 5.94
CA GLU A 74 11.41 0.89 6.56
C GLU A 74 12.15 0.45 7.84
N PRO A 75 13.30 1.07 8.19
CA PRO A 75 14.09 0.66 9.34
C PRO A 75 13.31 0.63 10.66
N GLU A 76 12.45 1.62 10.93
CA GLU A 76 11.61 1.66 12.12
C GLU A 76 10.59 0.53 12.17
N GLU A 77 10.03 0.15 11.02
CA GLU A 77 9.04 -0.94 10.92
C GLU A 77 9.70 -2.30 11.14
N LYS A 78 10.91 -2.49 10.58
CA LYS A 78 11.73 -3.70 10.84
C LYS A 78 12.11 -3.82 12.31
N ASN A 79 12.47 -2.72 12.95
CA ASN A 79 12.79 -2.69 14.37
C ASN A 79 11.56 -3.03 15.23
N GLU A 80 10.37 -2.53 14.87
CA GLU A 80 9.12 -2.89 15.54
C GLU A 80 8.83 -4.39 15.40
N ARG A 81 8.94 -4.95 14.19
CA ARG A 81 8.75 -6.39 13.96
C ARG A 81 9.72 -7.22 14.80
N TYR A 82 10.99 -6.83 14.85
CA TYR A 82 12.00 -7.51 15.67
C TYR A 82 11.67 -7.45 17.17
N ARG A 83 11.12 -6.34 17.67
CA ARG A 83 10.65 -6.26 19.07
C ARG A 83 9.53 -7.26 19.33
N LEU A 84 8.58 -7.39 18.43
CA LEU A 84 7.47 -8.35 18.56
C LEU A 84 7.94 -9.79 18.55
N MET A 85 8.91 -10.13 17.69
CA MET A 85 9.54 -11.45 17.68
C MET A 85 10.10 -11.81 19.07
N ASN A 86 10.81 -10.87 19.71
CA ASN A 86 11.39 -11.09 21.04
C ASN A 86 10.34 -11.11 22.16
N GLU A 87 9.35 -10.20 22.11
CA GLU A 87 8.30 -10.07 23.13
C GLU A 87 7.39 -11.30 23.17
N PHE A 88 7.02 -11.82 22.00
CA PHE A 88 6.09 -12.95 21.86
C PHE A 88 6.80 -14.28 21.58
N ASN A 89 8.14 -14.30 21.54
CA ASN A 89 8.96 -15.46 21.20
C ASN A 89 8.47 -16.18 19.93
N CYS A 90 8.28 -15.41 18.85
CA CYS A 90 7.75 -15.88 17.57
C CYS A 90 8.71 -15.61 16.41
N ASP A 91 8.47 -16.27 15.27
CA ASP A 91 9.22 -16.04 14.04
C ASP A 91 8.78 -14.76 13.31
N GLU A 92 9.40 -14.45 12.18
CA GLU A 92 9.10 -13.23 11.43
C GLU A 92 7.65 -13.20 10.93
N LEU A 93 7.11 -14.35 10.54
CA LEU A 93 5.73 -14.48 10.07
C LEU A 93 4.75 -14.24 11.21
N GLY A 94 4.97 -14.85 12.38
CA GLY A 94 4.17 -14.62 13.58
C GLY A 94 4.16 -13.16 14.00
N ALA A 95 5.32 -12.49 13.99
CA ALA A 95 5.41 -11.07 14.27
C ALA A 95 4.66 -10.21 13.24
N ALA A 96 4.73 -10.56 11.94
CA ALA A 96 3.97 -9.87 10.90
C ALA A 96 2.45 -10.05 11.05
N ILE A 97 1.99 -11.22 11.50
CA ILE A 97 0.58 -11.46 11.84
C ILE A 97 0.15 -10.58 13.00
N ILE A 98 0.92 -10.52 14.09
CA ILE A 98 0.63 -9.63 15.23
C ILE A 98 0.57 -8.15 14.79
N MET A 99 1.48 -7.71 13.93
CA MET A 99 1.41 -6.36 13.35
C MET A 99 0.14 -6.16 12.53
N ALA A 100 -0.26 -7.16 11.73
CA ALA A 100 -1.49 -7.10 10.94
C ALA A 100 -2.73 -6.96 11.84
N GLU A 101 -2.81 -7.71 12.94
CA GLU A 101 -3.89 -7.60 13.92
C GLU A 101 -3.94 -6.21 14.54
N ARG A 102 -2.80 -5.62 14.89
CA ARG A 102 -2.72 -4.24 15.38
C ARG A 102 -3.25 -3.24 14.35
N ILE A 103 -2.96 -3.44 13.07
CA ILE A 103 -3.48 -2.60 11.98
C ILE A 103 -5.00 -2.77 11.86
N ASP A 104 -5.52 -4.01 11.92
CA ASP A 104 -6.96 -4.28 11.85
C ASP A 104 -7.71 -3.64 13.03
N GLN A 105 -7.19 -3.78 14.25
CA GLN A 105 -7.74 -3.11 15.43
C GLN A 105 -7.76 -1.59 15.27
N ALA A 106 -6.67 -0.98 14.77
CA ALA A 106 -6.60 0.45 14.50
C ALA A 106 -7.56 0.91 13.38
N ARG A 107 -7.97 0.00 12.49
CA ARG A 107 -9.00 0.22 11.46
C ARG A 107 -10.42 -0.04 11.95
N GLY A 108 -10.59 -0.58 13.16
CA GLY A 108 -11.89 -1.01 13.70
C GLY A 108 -12.43 -2.28 13.04
N LEU A 109 -11.55 -3.14 12.52
CA LEU A 109 -11.90 -4.43 11.94
C LEU A 109 -11.82 -5.53 13.00
N GLU A 110 -12.72 -6.52 12.91
CA GLU A 110 -12.67 -7.71 13.75
C GLU A 110 -11.46 -8.57 13.34
N VAL A 111 -10.66 -8.97 14.32
CA VAL A 111 -9.52 -9.84 14.10
C VAL A 111 -10.03 -11.26 13.86
N LEU A 112 -9.87 -11.75 12.63
CA LEU A 112 -10.19 -13.13 12.27
C LEU A 112 -9.18 -14.05 12.97
N LYS A 113 -9.67 -15.04 13.73
CA LYS A 113 -8.78 -16.00 14.40
C LYS A 113 -8.16 -16.92 13.35
N GLN A 114 -6.87 -17.26 13.51
CA GLN A 114 -6.18 -18.16 12.58
C GLN A 114 -6.91 -19.51 12.39
N ASP A 115 -7.56 -20.01 13.43
CA ASP A 115 -8.36 -21.23 13.41
C ASP A 115 -9.55 -21.14 12.42
N GLU A 116 -10.06 -19.93 12.16
CA GLU A 116 -11.18 -19.66 11.26
C GLU A 116 -10.73 -19.45 9.81
N MET A 117 -9.43 -19.20 9.57
CA MET A 117 -8.88 -18.99 8.22
C MET A 117 -8.53 -20.28 7.47
N GLY A 118 -8.68 -21.47 8.08
CA GLY A 118 -8.51 -22.75 7.40
C GLY A 118 -7.09 -23.03 6.89
N TRP A 119 -6.07 -22.32 7.38
CA TRP A 119 -4.68 -22.60 7.03
C TRP A 119 -4.22 -23.86 7.77
N ILE A 120 -4.26 -24.99 7.04
CA ILE A 120 -3.62 -26.25 7.37
C ILE A 120 -2.09 -26.05 7.39
N GLY A 121 -1.61 -25.51 8.51
CA GLY A 121 -0.19 -25.30 8.81
C GLY A 121 0.13 -25.69 10.25
N GLY A 122 -0.68 -26.57 10.86
CA GLY A 122 -0.27 -27.28 12.05
C GLY A 122 0.77 -28.32 11.65
N ALA A 123 2.03 -28.04 11.96
CA ALA A 123 3.06 -29.07 12.10
C ALA A 123 3.91 -28.71 13.33
N PRO A 124 4.38 -29.73 14.07
CA PRO A 124 4.44 -29.80 15.53
C PRO A 124 5.41 -28.84 16.22
#